data_AF-A0A1X7EW83-F1
#
_entry.id   AF-A0A1X7EW83-F1
#
_cell.length_a   1.000
_cell.length_b   1.000
_cell.length_c   1.000
_cell.angle_alpha   90.00
_cell.angle_beta   90.00
_cell.angle_gamma   90.00
#
_symmetry.space_group_name_H-M   'P 1'
#
loop_
_entity.id
_entity.type
_entity.pdbx_description
1 polymer ?
#
loop_
_entity_poly.entity_id
_entity_poly.type
_entity_poly.pdbx_seq_one_letter_code
_entity_poly.pdbx_strand_id
1 'polypeptide(L)' 'MARITYLEEMLGRDPARRACGEMVKRLTDQEAALRTALRTPRGAREHAALLRCERACASARIVVETLWARYHGGEDIE' A
#
# COMPACT_ATOMS: atom_id res chain seq x y z
N MET A 1 -11.93 -16.50 -10.11
CA MET A 1 -10.71 -16.71 -9.29
C MET A 1 -11.11 -16.69 -7.82
N ALA A 2 -10.72 -17.69 -7.01
CA ALA A 2 -11.09 -17.72 -5.59
C ALA A 2 -10.28 -16.69 -4.80
N ARG A 3 -10.94 -15.94 -3.91
CA ARG A 3 -10.31 -14.93 -3.04
C ARG A 3 -9.95 -15.60 -1.72
N ILE A 4 -8.68 -15.51 -1.32
CA ILE A 4 -8.14 -16.31 -0.20
C ILE A 4 -8.14 -15.48 1.09
N THR A 5 -8.01 -14.16 0.96
CA THR A 5 -7.92 -13.24 2.09
C THR A 5 -9.07 -12.22 2.13
N TYR A 6 -9.37 -11.70 3.32
CA TYR A 6 -10.33 -10.61 3.50
C TYR A 6 -9.97 -9.36 2.68
N LEU A 7 -8.67 -9.05 2.58
CA LEU A 7 -8.17 -7.94 1.77
C LEU A 7 -8.56 -8.10 0.30
N GLU A 8 -8.34 -9.29 -0.26
CA GLU A 8 -8.72 -9.59 -1.64
C GLU A 8 -10.23 -9.55 -1.87
N GLU A 9 -11.02 -10.04 -0.92
CA GLU A 9 -12.48 -9.95 -0.95
C GLU A 9 -12.96 -8.50 -0.98
N MET A 10 -12.43 -7.67 -0.08
CA MET A 10 -12.74 -6.25 -0.01
C MET A 10 -12.36 -5.53 -1.30
N LEU A 11 -11.12 -5.70 -1.78
CA LEU A 11 -10.66 -5.06 -3.01
C LEU A 11 -11.44 -5.54 -4.24
N GLY A 12 -11.80 -6.82 -4.31
CA GLY A 12 -12.63 -7.36 -5.39
C GLY A 12 -14.09 -6.87 -5.38
N ARG A 13 -14.55 -6.23 -4.30
CA ARG A 13 -15.87 -5.59 -4.18
C ARG A 13 -15.79 -4.05 -4.28
N ASP A 14 -14.64 -3.49 -4.61
CA ASP A 14 -14.39 -2.05 -4.66
C ASP A 14 -14.16 -1.52 -6.10
N PRO A 15 -15.15 -1.59 -7.01
CA PRO A 15 -14.97 -1.11 -8.39
C PRO A 15 -14.75 0.41 -8.44
N ALA A 16 -15.30 1.15 -7.48
CA ALA A 16 -15.13 2.60 -7.36
C ALA A 16 -13.76 3.02 -6.79
N ARG A 17 -12.86 2.06 -6.52
CA ARG A 17 -11.51 2.29 -5.99
C ARG A 17 -11.48 3.11 -4.68
N ARG A 18 -12.55 3.07 -3.88
CA ARG A 18 -12.65 3.84 -2.62
C ARG A 18 -11.76 3.25 -1.54
N ALA A 19 -11.93 1.95 -1.27
CA ALA A 19 -11.13 1.25 -0.28
C ALA A 19 -9.65 1.15 -0.72
N CYS A 20 -9.42 0.82 -2.00
CA CYS A 20 -8.07 0.85 -2.58
C CYS A 20 -7.44 2.24 -2.46
N GLY A 21 -8.17 3.30 -2.83
CA GLY A 21 -7.69 4.67 -2.77
C GLY A 21 -7.36 5.12 -1.34
N GLU A 22 -8.21 4.80 -0.37
CA GLU A 22 -7.97 5.11 1.04
C GLU A 22 -6.72 4.40 1.58
N MET A 23 -6.57 3.10 1.30
CA MET A 23 -5.40 2.32 1.72
C MET A 23 -4.12 2.87 1.10
N VAL A 24 -4.13 3.16 -0.21
CA VAL A 24 -2.99 3.74 -0.93
C VAL A 24 -2.62 5.11 -0.34
N LYS A 25 -3.61 5.95 -0.06
CA LYS A 25 -3.39 7.26 0.58
C LYS A 25 -2.73 7.10 1.95
N ARG A 26 -3.28 6.25 2.82
CA ARG A 26 -2.71 6.00 4.16
C ARG A 26 -1.28 5.49 4.10
N LEU A 27 -0.97 4.56 3.19
CA LEU A 27 0.38 4.05 3.00
C LEU A 27 1.34 5.14 2.53
N THR A 28 0.88 6.02 1.62
CA THR A 28 1.65 7.17 1.12
C THR A 28 1.93 8.19 2.23
N ASP A 29 0.92 8.52 3.03
CA ASP A 29 1.05 9.45 4.17
C ASP A 29 2.06 8.92 5.21
N GLN A 30 2.01 7.61 5.51
CA GLN A 30 2.96 6.97 6.43
C GLN A 30 4.38 6.88 5.85
N GLU A 31 4.53 6.58 4.56
CA GLU A 31 5.81 6.60 3.86
C GLU A 31 6.46 7.99 3.96
N ALA A 32 5.69 9.06 3.74
CA ALA A 32 6.16 10.44 3.87
C ALA A 32 6.57 10.80 5.32
N ALA A 33 5.80 10.34 6.31
CA ALA A 33 6.12 10.52 7.72
C ALA A 33 7.44 9.80 8.10
N LEU A 34 7.62 8.56 7.64
CA LEU A 34 8.83 7.77 7.86
C LEU A 34 10.05 8.40 7.18
N ARG A 35 9.91 8.90 5.95
CA ARG A 35 10.96 9.66 5.26
C ARG A 35 11.37 10.91 6.01
N THR A 36 10.42 11.61 6.63
CA THR A 36 10.71 12.76 7.48
C THR A 36 11.48 12.33 8.73
N ALA A 37 11.07 11.24 9.39
CA ALA A 37 11.76 10.70 10.57
C ALA A 37 13.18 10.19 10.28
N LEU A 38 13.42 9.68 9.07
CA LEU A 38 14.74 9.21 8.62
C LEU A 38 15.78 10.34 8.46
N ARG A 39 15.34 11.60 8.32
CA ARG A 39 16.23 12.76 8.24
C ARG A 39 16.80 13.17 9.60
N THR A 40 16.19 12.72 10.69
CA THR A 40 16.68 12.99 12.04
C THR A 40 17.81 12.00 12.39
N PRO A 41 18.94 12.46 12.94
CA PRO A 41 19.98 11.57 13.44
C PRO A 41 19.42 10.62 14.50
N ARG A 42 19.60 9.31 14.29
CA ARG A 42 19.20 8.25 15.23
C ARG A 42 20.28 7.20 15.32
N GLY A 43 20.20 6.35 16.35
CA GLY A 43 21.06 5.18 16.44
C GLY A 43 20.87 4.25 15.23
N ALA A 44 21.94 3.57 14.80
CA ALA A 44 21.94 2.74 13.60
C ALA A 44 20.80 1.70 13.56
N ARG A 45 20.47 1.10 14.71
CA ARG A 45 19.38 0.12 14.84
C ARG A 45 18.01 0.73 14.55
N GLU A 46 17.75 1.92 15.07
CA GLU A 46 16.47 2.63 14.85
C GLU A 46 16.36 3.11 13.41
N HIS A 47 17.44 3.65 12.85
CA HIS A 47 17.47 4.07 11.46
C HIS A 47 17.19 2.89 10.51
N ALA A 48 17.82 1.74 10.75
CA ALA A 48 17.54 0.52 9.99
C ALA A 48 16.10 0.03 10.14
N ALA A 49 15.48 0.19 11.32
CA ALA A 49 14.08 -0.15 11.54
C ALA A 49 13.14 0.77 10.73
N LEU A 50 13.38 2.08 10.76
CA LEU A 50 12.62 3.05 9.97
C LEU A 50 12.73 2.79 8.46
N LEU A 51 13.92 2.46 7.96
CA LEU A 51 14.12 2.08 6.57
C LEU A 51 13.32 0.84 6.18
N ARG A 52 13.23 -0.17 7.05
CA ARG A 52 12.40 -1.36 6.80
C ARG A 52 10.92 -1.00 6.75
N CYS A 53 10.45 -0.13 7.66
CA CYS A 53 9.08 0.33 7.66
C CYS A 53 8.74 1.13 6.39
N GLU A 54 9.62 2.03 5.95
CA GLU A 54 9.40 2.85 4.75
C GLU A 54 9.27 1.97 3.50
N ARG A 55 10.18 0.99 3.36
CA ARG A 55 10.10 0.01 2.28
C ARG A 55 8.85 -0.86 2.36
N ALA A 56 8.45 -1.27 3.57
CA ALA A 56 7.24 -2.07 3.75
C ALA A 56 5.98 -1.29 3.33
N CYS A 57 5.89 0.01 3.64
CA CYS A 57 4.80 0.86 3.16
C CYS A 57 4.76 0.94 1.63
N ALA A 58 5.92 1.16 1.00
CA ALA A 58 6.03 1.21 -0.45
C ALA A 58 5.63 -0.13 -1.11
N SER A 59 6.12 -1.25 -0.58
CA SER A 59 5.76 -2.59 -1.08
C SER A 59 4.27 -2.90 -0.88
N ALA A 60 3.70 -2.56 0.28
CA ALA A 60 2.28 -2.77 0.54
C ALA A 60 1.40 -1.98 -0.42
N ARG A 61 1.81 -0.76 -0.79
CA ARG A 61 1.08 0.07 -1.77
C ARG A 61 1.01 -0.62 -3.12
N ILE A 62 2.14 -1.12 -3.61
CA ILE A 62 2.21 -1.88 -4.87
C ILE A 62 1.31 -3.11 -4.82
N VAL A 63 1.29 -3.85 -3.72
CA VAL A 63 0.44 -5.04 -3.57
C VAL A 63 -1.04 -4.67 -3.64
N VAL A 64 -1.48 -3.63 -2.93
CA VAL A 64 -2.89 -3.19 -2.94
C VAL A 64 -3.31 -2.75 -4.35
N GLU A 65 -2.48 -1.95 -5.02
CA GLU A 65 -2.75 -1.48 -6.39
C GLU A 65 -2.79 -2.64 -7.38
N THR A 66 -1.87 -3.59 -7.27
CA THR A 66 -1.81 -4.77 -8.13
C THR A 66 -3.03 -5.68 -7.92
N LEU A 67 -3.44 -5.91 -6.66
CA LEU A 67 -4.61 -6.71 -6.37
C LEU A 67 -5.89 -6.05 -6.90
N TRP A 68 -6.05 -4.75 -6.71
CA TRP A 68 -7.19 -4.02 -7.26
C TRP A 68 -7.22 -4.09 -8.79
N ALA A 69 -6.09 -3.81 -9.46
CA ALA A 69 -5.97 -3.90 -10.91
C ALA A 69 -6.20 -5.33 -11.43
N ARG A 70 -5.84 -6.35 -10.66
CA ARG A 70 -6.13 -7.75 -11.02
C ARG A 70 -7.63 -8.07 -11.01
N TYR A 71 -8.41 -7.39 -10.18
CA TYR A 71 -9.86 -7.62 -10.08
C TYR A 71 -10.69 -6.75 -11.02
N HIS A 72 -10.20 -5.55 -11.34
CA HIS A 72 -10.96 -4.55 -12.11
C HIS A 72 -10.27 -4.11 -13.41
N GLY A 73 -8.99 -4.41 -13.59
CA GLY A 73 -8.20 -4.09 -14.79
C GLY A 73 -8.43 -5.02 -15.99
N GLY A 74 -9.56 -5.73 -16.00
CA GLY A 74 -10.16 -6.31 -17.20
C GLY A 74 -11.36 -5.51 -17.72
N GLU A 75 -11.70 -4.38 -17.08
CA GLU A 75 -12.61 -3.37 -17.64
C GLU A 75 -11.77 -2.41 -18.48
N ASP A 76 -11.43 -2.83 -19.71
CA ASP A 76 -11.09 -1.90 -20.79
C ASP A 76 -12.25 -0.90 -20.90
N ILE A 77 -12.02 0.40 -20.71
CA ILE A 77 -11.84 1.34 -21.82
C ILE A 77 -12.85 1.06 -22.95
N GLU A 78 -14.06 1.59 -22.80
CA GLU A 78 -14.90 2.05 -23.91
C GLU A 78 -15.02 3.58 -23.86
#